data_AF-A0A7X0M9Z8-F1
#
_entry.id   AF-A0A7X0M9Z8-F1
#
_cell.length_a   1.000
_cell.length_b   1.000
_cell.length_c   1.000
_cell.angle_alpha   90.00
_cell.angle_beta   90.00
_cell.angle_gamma   90.00
#
_symmetry.space_group_name_H-M   'P 1'
#
loop_
_entity.id
_entity.type
_entity.pdbx_description
1 polymer ?
#
loop_
_entity_poly.entity_id
_entity_poly.type
_entity_poly.pdbx_seq_one_letter_code
_entity_poly.pdbx_strand_id
1 'polypeptide(L)'
;MTETLDAHENLQNGRQQRSLAPEAARNLATTTKSQPQMQNISSRWLLRMLPWVHVAGGTYRVNRRLTYDIGDGRLSFTVQGGDVRVVPPELRELALLRSFDDDSALEALADRFTQETYEPGDVIVERGGAADRVVLIAHGKASKIGAGEYGEETILAVMADGEYYGQEAIASTDPGTYEHTVKAVTATTALSLSRADFQELMGQSESLREHVAAQRAGHRPPHNKLGEAAIAITSGHYGEPLLDGTFVDYETSPREYDLSVAQTVLRIHSRVADLYNQPMNQTHQQLRLTVEALRERQEHEMINNREFGLLHNTDLRQRIQTRTGPPTPDDMDELLSRRRRTNIFLAHPRTIAAFGRECNKRGLYPDTVELNGHAIPAWRGVPVLPCNKIPISKTRTSSILAMRLGEEDQGVIGLHQTGLPDEYEPSLSVRFMGIDDQAIISYLVSAYYSVAVLVPDALGVLEHVEIGH
;
A
#
# COMPACT_ATOMS: atom_id res chain seq x y z
N MET A 1 -25.36 91.79 -24.21
CA MET A 1 -24.98 90.83 -25.27
C MET A 1 -23.57 90.40 -24.90
N THR A 2 -23.25 89.18 -24.48
CA THR A 2 -23.76 87.83 -24.82
C THR A 2 -23.21 86.90 -23.70
N GLU A 3 -24.03 86.13 -22.95
CA GLU A 3 -24.13 84.63 -23.01
C GLU A 3 -22.81 83.92 -23.41
N THR A 4 -22.17 82.97 -22.71
CA THR A 4 -22.52 81.88 -21.75
C THR A 4 -21.20 81.45 -21.05
N LEU A 5 -21.09 81.41 -19.71
CA LEU A 5 -21.22 80.29 -18.76
C LEU A 5 -20.33 79.04 -18.98
N ASP A 6 -19.50 78.80 -17.96
CA ASP A 6 -18.91 77.55 -17.46
C ASP A 6 -17.64 76.97 -18.09
N ALA A 7 -16.55 77.72 -17.93
CA ALA A 7 -15.25 77.14 -17.60
C ALA A 7 -15.29 76.68 -16.13
N HIS A 8 -15.44 75.38 -15.89
CA HIS A 8 -15.24 74.83 -14.55
C HIS A 8 -13.79 75.07 -14.10
N GLU A 9 -13.70 75.91 -13.08
CA GLU A 9 -12.54 76.20 -12.26
C GLU A 9 -11.79 74.92 -11.86
N ASN A 10 -10.65 74.66 -12.50
CA ASN A 10 -9.59 73.85 -11.87
C ASN A 10 -8.88 74.73 -10.82
N LEU A 11 -9.59 74.97 -9.72
CA LEU A 11 -9.03 75.53 -8.50
C LEU A 11 -7.91 74.62 -8.00
N GLN A 12 -6.73 75.21 -7.92
CA GLN A 12 -5.53 74.66 -7.32
C GLN A 12 -5.84 73.96 -5.99
N ASN A 13 -5.49 72.67 -5.90
CA ASN A 13 -4.91 72.16 -4.67
C ASN A 13 -3.69 71.30 -5.00
N GLY A 14 -2.77 71.88 -5.77
CA GLY A 14 -1.39 71.45 -5.80
C GLY A 14 -0.75 71.71 -4.45
N ARG A 15 -1.01 70.84 -3.46
CA ARG A 15 -0.13 70.73 -2.29
C ARG A 15 1.25 70.39 -2.84
N GLN A 16 2.13 71.38 -2.97
CA GLN A 16 3.57 71.17 -3.13
C GLN A 16 3.95 70.07 -2.14
N GLN A 17 4.43 68.94 -2.65
CA GLN A 17 4.79 67.79 -1.84
C GLN A 17 5.88 68.22 -0.86
N ARG A 18 5.52 68.44 0.42
CA ARG A 18 6.42 68.99 1.45
C ARG A 18 7.36 67.94 2.06
N SER A 19 7.27 66.69 1.61
CA SER A 19 8.05 65.56 2.11
C SER A 19 8.28 64.53 1.01
N LEU A 20 9.39 63.79 1.11
CA LEU A 20 9.69 62.68 0.23
C LEU A 20 8.53 61.65 0.26
N ALA A 21 8.10 61.18 -0.92
CA ALA A 21 7.08 60.13 -1.01
C ALA A 21 7.62 58.80 -0.41
N PRO A 22 6.80 57.99 0.29
CA PRO A 22 7.22 56.68 0.81
C PRO A 22 7.84 55.75 -0.25
N GLU A 23 7.41 55.85 -1.50
CA GLU A 23 7.97 55.09 -2.65
C GLU A 23 9.40 55.53 -2.98
N ALA A 24 9.66 56.85 -2.98
CA ALA A 24 10.99 57.39 -3.17
C ALA A 24 11.91 57.12 -1.96
N ALA A 25 11.36 57.14 -0.74
CA ALA A 25 12.07 56.73 0.47
C ALA A 25 12.40 55.22 0.47
N ARG A 26 11.52 54.37 -0.08
CA ARG A 26 11.74 52.92 -0.22
C ARG A 26 12.93 52.56 -1.10
N ASN A 27 13.26 53.38 -2.10
CA ASN A 27 14.45 53.15 -2.93
C ASN A 27 15.76 53.26 -2.14
N LEU A 28 15.76 54.01 -1.03
CA LEU A 28 16.92 54.19 -0.15
C LEU A 28 16.79 53.41 1.18
N ALA A 29 15.60 52.90 1.51
CA ALA A 29 15.35 52.15 2.73
C ALA A 29 15.69 50.66 2.56
N THR A 30 16.41 50.09 3.51
CA THR A 30 16.63 48.63 3.57
C THR A 30 15.31 47.94 3.90
N THR A 31 14.81 47.11 2.97
CA THR A 31 13.63 46.28 3.23
C THR A 31 14.06 44.97 3.88
N THR A 32 13.52 44.68 5.07
CA THR A 32 13.66 43.36 5.70
C THR A 32 12.91 42.34 4.85
N LYS A 33 13.63 41.33 4.35
CA LYS A 33 13.06 40.25 3.52
C LYS A 33 12.91 39.00 4.38
N SER A 34 11.76 38.34 4.30
CA SER A 34 11.63 36.97 4.80
C SER A 34 12.40 36.01 3.91
N GLN A 35 12.66 34.81 4.41
CA GLN A 35 13.15 33.74 3.56
C GLN A 35 12.09 33.36 2.51
N PRO A 36 12.47 32.90 1.31
CA PRO A 36 11.54 32.30 0.37
C PRO A 36 10.64 31.26 1.04
N GLN A 37 9.34 31.36 0.79
CA GLN A 37 8.31 30.46 1.34
C GLN A 37 7.77 29.57 0.23
N MET A 38 7.41 28.32 0.55
CA MET A 38 6.86 27.37 -0.40
C MET A 38 5.53 26.82 0.14
N GLN A 39 4.49 26.85 -0.69
CA GLN A 39 3.14 26.43 -0.28
C GLN A 39 2.99 24.91 -0.15
N ASN A 40 3.81 24.13 -0.87
CA ASN A 40 3.69 22.67 -0.92
C ASN A 40 4.43 21.94 0.22
N ILE A 41 4.94 22.66 1.22
CA ILE A 41 5.58 22.04 2.38
C ILE A 41 4.49 21.51 3.31
N SER A 42 4.52 20.21 3.55
CA SER A 42 3.65 19.52 4.50
C SER A 42 4.39 19.25 5.82
N SER A 43 3.66 18.77 6.82
CA SER A 43 4.24 18.38 8.11
C SER A 43 5.19 17.18 8.01
N ARG A 44 5.13 16.41 6.92
CA ARG A 44 5.97 15.22 6.65
C ARG A 44 6.04 14.25 7.84
N TRP A 45 4.89 13.97 8.46
CA TRP A 45 4.81 13.17 9.68
C TRP A 45 5.38 11.76 9.49
N LEU A 46 5.24 11.15 8.31
CA LEU A 46 5.83 9.83 8.06
C LEU A 46 7.35 9.88 8.22
N LEU A 47 8.02 10.82 7.57
CA LEU A 47 9.49 10.94 7.61
C LEU A 47 10.01 11.25 9.02
N ARG A 48 9.22 12.00 9.81
CA ARG A 48 9.56 12.36 11.20
C ARG A 48 9.36 11.22 12.19
N MET A 49 8.40 10.33 11.93
CA MET A 49 8.04 9.26 12.86
C MET A 49 8.76 7.94 12.57
N LEU A 50 9.16 7.69 11.32
CA LEU A 50 9.84 6.46 10.96
C LEU A 50 11.22 6.35 11.63
N PRO A 51 11.51 5.23 12.30
CA PRO A 51 12.86 4.86 12.68
C PRO A 51 13.67 4.52 11.43
N TRP A 52 14.84 5.15 11.28
CA TRP A 52 15.69 5.02 10.10
C TRP A 52 16.83 4.03 10.34
N VAL A 53 16.97 3.03 9.47
CA VAL A 53 18.02 1.99 9.51
C VAL A 53 19.03 2.21 8.39
N HIS A 54 20.30 2.29 8.75
CA HIS A 54 21.40 2.47 7.82
C HIS A 54 21.64 1.22 6.96
N VAL A 55 21.65 1.37 5.64
CA VAL A 55 21.86 0.30 4.66
C VAL A 55 23.14 0.55 3.87
N ALA A 56 24.26 0.01 4.35
CA ALA A 56 25.58 0.22 3.73
C ALA A 56 25.69 -0.36 2.31
N GLY A 57 25.04 -1.50 2.06
CA GLY A 57 25.10 -2.21 0.78
C GLY A 57 24.05 -1.79 -0.25
N GLY A 58 23.22 -0.78 0.04
CA GLY A 58 22.12 -0.35 -0.83
C GLY A 58 20.89 -1.26 -0.82
N THR A 59 20.98 -2.48 -0.28
CA THR A 59 19.88 -3.45 -0.19
C THR A 59 19.67 -3.92 1.25
N TYR A 60 18.41 -4.02 1.67
CA TYR A 60 18.02 -4.52 2.99
C TYR A 60 17.16 -5.78 2.83
N ARG A 61 17.61 -6.91 3.38
CA ARG A 61 16.91 -8.20 3.29
C ARG A 61 16.11 -8.49 4.56
N VAL A 62 14.83 -8.77 4.41
CA VAL A 62 13.95 -9.16 5.52
C VAL A 62 13.88 -10.68 5.57
N ASN A 63 14.46 -11.27 6.61
CA ASN A 63 14.37 -12.71 6.85
C ASN A 63 13.17 -12.99 7.76
N ARG A 64 12.20 -13.77 7.28
CA ARG A 64 11.02 -14.16 8.03
C ARG A 64 11.00 -15.66 8.28
N ARG A 65 10.26 -16.02 9.33
CA ARG A 65 9.82 -17.39 9.52
C ARG A 65 8.71 -17.69 8.50
N LEU A 66 8.73 -18.90 7.95
CA LEU A 66 7.65 -19.39 7.12
C LEU A 66 6.45 -19.73 8.02
N THR A 67 5.34 -18.99 7.89
CA THR A 67 4.09 -19.24 8.62
C THR A 67 2.93 -19.22 7.65
N TYR A 68 2.40 -20.39 7.33
CA TYR A 68 1.15 -20.61 6.62
C TYR A 68 0.40 -21.76 7.32
N ASP A 69 -0.91 -21.65 7.40
CA ASP A 69 -1.77 -22.56 8.17
C ASP A 69 -2.35 -23.60 7.22
N ILE A 70 -1.64 -24.71 7.01
CA ILE A 70 -2.18 -25.83 6.19
C ILE A 70 -3.38 -26.44 6.92
N GLY A 71 -4.50 -26.61 6.21
CA GLY A 71 -5.67 -27.36 6.64
C GLY A 71 -6.84 -26.50 7.14
N ASP A 72 -6.77 -25.17 7.03
CA ASP A 72 -7.88 -24.28 7.38
C ASP A 72 -8.90 -24.08 6.22
N GLY A 73 -8.65 -24.66 5.05
CA GLY A 73 -9.49 -24.56 3.86
C GLY A 73 -9.33 -23.27 3.07
N ARG A 74 -8.31 -22.45 3.37
CA ARG A 74 -8.04 -21.15 2.73
C ARG A 74 -6.61 -21.07 2.24
N LEU A 75 -6.43 -20.42 1.09
CA LEU A 75 -5.12 -20.21 0.49
C LEU A 75 -4.45 -18.94 1.02
N SER A 76 -3.16 -19.05 1.30
CA SER A 76 -2.28 -17.92 1.61
C SER A 76 -1.55 -17.41 0.36
N PHE A 77 -1.33 -16.10 0.32
CA PHE A 77 -0.67 -15.43 -0.80
C PHE A 77 0.47 -14.55 -0.30
N THR A 78 1.55 -14.47 -1.08
CA THR A 78 2.64 -13.52 -0.90
C THR A 78 2.47 -12.35 -1.87
N VAL A 79 2.72 -11.13 -1.40
CA VAL A 79 2.68 -9.91 -2.22
C VAL A 79 4.08 -9.31 -2.35
N GLN A 80 4.55 -9.15 -3.58
CA GLN A 80 5.83 -8.52 -3.90
C GLN A 80 5.63 -7.44 -4.98
N GLY A 81 5.82 -6.17 -4.63
CA GLY A 81 5.77 -5.06 -5.59
C GLY A 81 4.42 -4.85 -6.32
N GLY A 82 3.33 -5.43 -5.80
CA GLY A 82 2.01 -5.44 -6.45
C GLY A 82 1.68 -6.74 -7.18
N ASP A 83 2.67 -7.62 -7.37
CA ASP A 83 2.47 -8.98 -7.88
C ASP A 83 2.09 -9.91 -6.73
N VAL A 84 1.00 -10.64 -6.92
CA VAL A 84 0.44 -11.58 -5.95
C VAL A 84 0.74 -12.99 -6.42
N ARG A 85 1.32 -13.81 -5.55
CA ARG A 85 1.64 -15.22 -5.81
C ARG A 85 1.04 -16.09 -4.72
N VAL A 86 0.47 -17.23 -5.08
CA VAL A 86 0.03 -18.24 -4.11
C VAL A 86 1.25 -18.91 -3.49
N VAL A 87 1.23 -19.14 -2.18
CA VAL A 87 2.31 -19.86 -1.49
C VAL A 87 2.29 -21.33 -1.98
N PRO A 88 3.38 -21.88 -2.55
CA PRO A 88 3.30 -23.17 -3.24
C PRO A 88 2.79 -24.33 -2.38
N PRO A 89 3.23 -24.50 -1.12
CA PRO A 89 2.69 -25.52 -0.24
C PRO A 89 1.18 -25.44 0.03
N GLU A 90 0.59 -24.24 -0.05
CA GLU A 90 -0.84 -24.01 0.21
C GLU A 90 -1.72 -24.51 -0.93
N LEU A 91 -1.18 -24.76 -2.11
CA LEU A 91 -1.92 -25.40 -3.21
C LEU A 91 -2.49 -26.78 -2.82
N ARG A 92 -1.99 -27.39 -1.73
CA ARG A 92 -2.54 -28.60 -1.10
C ARG A 92 -3.94 -28.39 -0.52
N GLU A 93 -4.41 -27.16 -0.33
CA GLU A 93 -5.82 -26.90 0.03
C GLU A 93 -6.78 -27.30 -1.09
N LEU A 94 -6.31 -27.31 -2.35
CA LEU A 94 -7.07 -27.84 -3.49
C LEU A 94 -7.24 -29.36 -3.32
N ALA A 95 -8.46 -29.86 -3.46
CA ALA A 95 -8.76 -31.27 -3.25
C ALA A 95 -7.92 -32.20 -4.15
N LEU A 96 -7.55 -31.73 -5.35
CA LEU A 96 -6.71 -32.44 -6.30
C LEU A 96 -5.25 -32.62 -5.85
N LEU A 97 -4.76 -31.77 -4.95
CA LEU A 97 -3.34 -31.69 -4.55
C LEU A 97 -3.09 -31.96 -3.07
N ARG A 98 -4.13 -32.28 -2.28
CA ARG A 98 -4.07 -32.39 -0.82
C ARG A 98 -3.02 -33.36 -0.26
N SER A 99 -2.62 -34.35 -1.03
CA SER A 99 -1.60 -35.35 -0.63
C SER A 99 -0.42 -35.38 -1.60
N PHE A 100 -0.13 -34.25 -2.24
CA PHE A 100 0.97 -34.14 -3.19
C PHE A 100 2.23 -33.64 -2.50
N ASP A 101 3.28 -34.47 -2.49
CA ASP A 101 4.48 -34.25 -1.68
C ASP A 101 5.66 -33.61 -2.45
N ASP A 102 5.50 -33.34 -3.74
CA ASP A 102 6.56 -32.73 -4.56
C ASP A 102 6.45 -31.20 -4.55
N ASP A 103 7.18 -30.57 -3.64
CA ASP A 103 7.22 -29.11 -3.49
C ASP A 103 7.75 -28.39 -4.74
N SER A 104 8.65 -29.02 -5.52
CA SER A 104 9.21 -28.41 -6.73
C SER A 104 8.16 -28.29 -7.85
N ALA A 105 7.29 -29.30 -7.96
CA ALA A 105 6.18 -29.28 -8.88
C ALA A 105 5.06 -28.31 -8.42
N LEU A 106 4.85 -28.17 -7.10
CA LEU A 106 3.96 -27.15 -6.55
C LEU A 106 4.48 -25.73 -6.83
N GLU A 107 5.78 -25.51 -6.73
CA GLU A 107 6.40 -24.23 -7.04
C GLU A 107 6.23 -23.86 -8.52
N ALA A 108 6.51 -24.80 -9.41
CA ALA A 108 6.29 -24.61 -10.84
C ALA A 108 4.80 -24.36 -11.18
N LEU A 109 3.88 -24.99 -10.43
CA LEU A 109 2.45 -24.78 -10.57
C LEU A 109 2.02 -23.38 -10.10
N ALA A 110 2.55 -22.93 -8.96
CA ALA A 110 2.30 -21.58 -8.43
C ALA A 110 2.75 -20.49 -9.42
N ASP A 111 3.83 -20.72 -10.16
CA ASP A 111 4.35 -19.78 -11.18
C ASP A 111 3.50 -19.65 -12.44
N ARG A 112 2.61 -20.61 -12.69
CA ARG A 112 1.69 -20.58 -13.85
C ARG A 112 0.39 -19.83 -13.56
N PHE A 113 0.16 -19.40 -12.33
CA PHE A 113 -1.00 -18.56 -12.01
C PHE A 113 -0.81 -17.14 -12.54
N THR A 114 -1.82 -16.62 -13.22
CA THR A 114 -1.86 -15.24 -13.72
C THR A 114 -2.73 -14.36 -12.85
N GLN A 115 -2.22 -13.19 -12.47
CA GLN A 115 -2.98 -12.22 -11.68
C GLN A 115 -3.96 -11.43 -12.56
N GLU A 116 -5.19 -11.30 -12.07
CA GLU A 116 -6.28 -10.55 -12.69
C GLU A 116 -6.94 -9.62 -11.64
N THR A 117 -7.27 -8.39 -12.04
CA THR A 117 -7.91 -7.40 -11.16
C THR A 117 -9.28 -7.02 -11.70
N TYR A 118 -10.27 -7.02 -10.81
CA TYR A 118 -11.68 -6.78 -11.11
C TYR A 118 -12.22 -5.61 -10.28
N GLU A 119 -13.03 -4.75 -10.91
CA GLU A 119 -13.74 -3.67 -10.23
C GLU A 119 -15.09 -4.16 -9.65
N PRO A 120 -15.66 -3.45 -8.65
CA PRO A 120 -16.99 -3.77 -8.14
C PRO A 120 -18.03 -3.85 -9.25
N GLY A 121 -18.65 -5.02 -9.39
CA GLY A 121 -19.66 -5.31 -10.38
C GLY A 121 -19.14 -6.02 -11.64
N ASP A 122 -17.84 -6.21 -11.80
CA ASP A 122 -17.29 -7.00 -12.90
C ASP A 122 -17.62 -8.49 -12.73
N VAL A 123 -17.85 -9.17 -13.85
CA VAL A 123 -18.11 -10.61 -13.89
C VAL A 123 -16.77 -11.34 -14.06
N ILE A 124 -16.43 -12.18 -13.10
CA ILE A 124 -15.19 -12.98 -13.10
C ILE A 124 -15.38 -14.23 -13.95
N VAL A 125 -16.52 -14.92 -13.78
CA VAL A 125 -16.99 -16.01 -14.65
C VAL A 125 -18.49 -15.92 -14.84
N GLU A 126 -18.95 -16.30 -16.03
CA GLU A 126 -20.36 -16.26 -16.41
C GLU A 126 -20.94 -17.68 -16.48
N ARG A 127 -22.15 -17.85 -15.94
CA ARG A 127 -22.91 -19.09 -16.04
C ARG A 127 -23.10 -19.50 -17.50
N GLY A 128 -22.84 -20.77 -17.80
CA GLY A 128 -22.90 -21.32 -19.16
C GLY A 128 -21.62 -21.11 -19.97
N GLY A 129 -20.67 -20.31 -19.48
CA GLY A 129 -19.32 -20.23 -20.05
C GLY A 129 -18.53 -21.52 -19.85
N ALA A 130 -17.50 -21.74 -20.66
CA ALA A 130 -16.64 -22.92 -20.55
C ALA A 130 -15.90 -22.92 -19.21
N ALA A 131 -16.00 -24.01 -18.43
CA ALA A 131 -15.29 -24.12 -17.18
C ALA A 131 -13.85 -24.56 -17.44
N ASP A 132 -12.96 -23.61 -17.74
CA ASP A 132 -11.62 -23.90 -18.26
C ASP A 132 -10.47 -23.44 -17.36
N ARG A 133 -10.77 -22.90 -16.18
CA ARG A 133 -9.75 -22.38 -15.26
C ARG A 133 -10.14 -22.55 -13.79
N VAL A 134 -9.13 -22.59 -12.93
CA VAL A 134 -9.25 -22.39 -11.49
C VAL A 134 -9.02 -20.93 -11.19
N VAL A 135 -9.79 -20.37 -10.25
CA VAL A 135 -9.62 -19.00 -9.80
C VAL A 135 -9.52 -18.98 -8.28
N LEU A 136 -8.46 -18.34 -7.78
CA LEU A 136 -8.17 -18.14 -6.37
C LEU A 136 -8.45 -16.67 -6.04
N ILE A 137 -9.24 -16.40 -5.00
CA ILE A 137 -9.49 -15.04 -4.54
C ILE A 137 -8.37 -14.64 -3.58
N ALA A 138 -7.41 -13.87 -4.08
CA ALA A 138 -6.30 -13.41 -3.26
C ALA A 138 -6.73 -12.29 -2.31
N HIS A 139 -7.54 -11.35 -2.82
CA HIS A 139 -8.10 -10.28 -2.00
C HIS A 139 -9.40 -9.74 -2.59
N GLY A 140 -10.38 -9.47 -1.75
CA GLY A 140 -11.66 -8.89 -2.12
C GLY A 140 -12.83 -9.83 -1.85
N LYS A 141 -14.02 -9.41 -2.27
CA LYS A 141 -15.25 -10.20 -2.10
C LYS A 141 -15.92 -10.42 -3.44
N ALA A 142 -16.37 -11.65 -3.67
CA ALA A 142 -17.12 -12.02 -4.87
C ALA A 142 -18.39 -12.79 -4.50
N SER A 143 -19.50 -12.49 -5.15
CA SER A 143 -20.76 -13.21 -4.97
C SER A 143 -20.91 -14.26 -6.05
N LYS A 144 -21.18 -15.50 -5.62
CA LYS A 144 -21.58 -16.61 -6.48
C LYS A 144 -23.10 -16.58 -6.64
N ILE A 145 -23.55 -16.32 -7.87
CA ILE A 145 -24.95 -16.13 -8.25
C ILE A 145 -25.39 -17.33 -9.10
N GLY A 146 -26.52 -17.93 -8.75
CA GLY A 146 -27.09 -19.03 -9.53
C GLY A 146 -28.61 -19.04 -9.45
N ALA A 147 -29.24 -20.05 -10.07
CA ALA A 147 -30.68 -20.20 -9.98
C ALA A 147 -31.09 -20.68 -8.58
N GLY A 148 -31.96 -19.91 -7.91
CA GLY A 148 -32.65 -20.32 -6.70
C GLY A 148 -33.70 -21.40 -6.97
N GLU A 149 -34.32 -21.91 -5.91
CA GLU A 149 -35.30 -23.01 -5.96
C GLU A 149 -36.50 -22.72 -6.89
N TYR A 150 -36.80 -21.44 -7.11
CA TYR A 150 -37.90 -20.98 -7.97
C TYR A 150 -37.43 -20.44 -9.34
N GLY A 151 -36.17 -20.63 -9.70
CA GLY A 151 -35.60 -20.23 -11.00
C GLY A 151 -35.16 -18.77 -11.11
N GLU A 152 -35.32 -17.98 -10.05
CA GLU A 152 -34.79 -16.61 -9.95
C GLU A 152 -33.29 -16.59 -9.62
N GLU A 153 -32.55 -15.57 -10.06
CA GLU A 153 -31.14 -15.43 -9.70
C GLU A 153 -31.01 -15.05 -8.22
N THR A 154 -30.30 -15.87 -7.46
CA THR A 154 -30.03 -15.64 -6.05
C THR A 154 -28.54 -15.77 -5.73
N ILE A 155 -28.09 -15.11 -4.67
CA ILE A 155 -26.73 -15.23 -4.16
C ILE A 155 -26.63 -16.55 -3.41
N LEU A 156 -25.92 -17.52 -4.00
CA LEU A 156 -25.69 -18.83 -3.42
C LEU A 156 -24.63 -18.78 -2.32
N ALA A 157 -23.59 -17.97 -2.52
CA ALA A 157 -22.50 -17.79 -1.55
C ALA A 157 -21.76 -16.46 -1.79
N VAL A 158 -21.09 -15.97 -0.75
CA VAL A 158 -20.13 -14.87 -0.85
C VAL A 158 -18.75 -15.42 -0.52
N MET A 159 -17.83 -15.24 -1.45
CA MET A 159 -16.44 -15.65 -1.35
C MET A 159 -15.58 -14.49 -0.89
N ALA A 160 -14.56 -14.81 -0.08
CA ALA A 160 -13.61 -13.85 0.46
C ALA A 160 -12.17 -14.34 0.27
N ASP A 161 -11.20 -13.54 0.74
CA ASP A 161 -9.76 -13.82 0.72
C ASP A 161 -9.43 -15.26 1.14
N GLY A 162 -8.65 -15.94 0.30
CA GLY A 162 -8.22 -17.33 0.50
C GLY A 162 -9.16 -18.38 -0.10
N GLU A 163 -10.38 -18.01 -0.48
CA GLU A 163 -11.31 -18.96 -1.10
C GLU A 163 -11.07 -19.10 -2.61
N TYR A 164 -11.46 -20.24 -3.17
CA TYR A 164 -11.19 -20.60 -4.56
C TYR A 164 -12.38 -21.32 -5.19
N TYR A 165 -12.43 -21.37 -6.52
CA TYR A 165 -13.45 -22.12 -7.25
C TYR A 165 -12.91 -22.66 -8.59
N GLY A 166 -13.66 -23.58 -9.19
CA GLY A 166 -13.33 -24.15 -10.49
C GLY A 166 -12.31 -25.28 -10.44
N GLN A 167 -11.98 -25.82 -9.25
CA GLN A 167 -11.05 -26.96 -9.15
C GLN A 167 -11.55 -28.19 -9.92
N GLU A 168 -12.87 -28.34 -10.03
CA GLU A 168 -13.53 -29.43 -10.74
C GLU A 168 -13.26 -29.35 -12.25
N ALA A 169 -13.13 -28.15 -12.81
CA ALA A 169 -12.84 -27.90 -14.22
C ALA A 169 -11.48 -28.45 -14.65
N ILE A 170 -10.48 -28.28 -13.79
CA ILE A 170 -9.11 -28.79 -14.01
C ILE A 170 -9.03 -30.28 -13.69
N ALA A 171 -9.77 -30.75 -12.68
CA ALA A 171 -9.81 -32.15 -12.31
C ALA A 171 -10.57 -33.04 -13.33
N SER A 172 -11.54 -32.51 -14.07
CA SER A 172 -12.36 -33.28 -15.00
C SER A 172 -11.74 -33.47 -16.40
N THR A 173 -12.09 -34.59 -17.05
CA THR A 173 -11.76 -34.85 -18.46
C THR A 173 -12.71 -34.08 -19.39
N ASP A 174 -13.95 -33.87 -18.95
CA ASP A 174 -14.94 -33.00 -19.58
C ASP A 174 -15.27 -31.85 -18.62
N PRO A 175 -14.71 -30.64 -18.84
CA PRO A 175 -14.88 -29.52 -17.92
C PRO A 175 -16.32 -29.03 -17.79
N GLY A 176 -17.19 -29.28 -18.79
CA GLY A 176 -18.54 -28.73 -18.80
C GLY A 176 -18.58 -27.20 -18.84
N THR A 177 -19.66 -26.63 -18.30
CA THR A 177 -19.87 -25.18 -18.22
C THR A 177 -20.05 -24.73 -16.77
N TYR A 178 -19.75 -23.46 -16.50
CA TYR A 178 -19.98 -22.90 -15.17
C TYR A 178 -21.48 -22.92 -14.84
N GLU A 179 -21.84 -23.53 -13.71
CA GLU A 179 -23.24 -23.59 -13.27
C GLU A 179 -23.74 -22.27 -12.64
N HIS A 180 -22.82 -21.35 -12.38
CA HIS A 180 -23.04 -20.11 -11.64
C HIS A 180 -22.20 -18.97 -12.22
N THR A 181 -22.67 -17.74 -12.01
CA THR A 181 -21.94 -16.51 -12.33
C THR A 181 -21.24 -16.04 -11.07
N VAL A 182 -19.96 -15.67 -11.15
CA VAL A 182 -19.23 -15.05 -10.04
C VAL A 182 -19.00 -13.59 -10.37
N LYS A 183 -19.44 -12.70 -9.48
CA LYS A 183 -19.37 -11.25 -9.67
C LYS A 183 -18.61 -10.59 -8.52
N ALA A 184 -17.69 -9.70 -8.83
CA ALA A 184 -16.96 -8.92 -7.83
C ALA A 184 -17.93 -7.98 -7.09
N VAL A 185 -17.88 -8.02 -5.76
CA VAL A 185 -18.66 -7.13 -4.86
C VAL A 185 -17.80 -5.92 -4.46
N THR A 186 -16.51 -6.14 -4.25
CA THR A 186 -15.49 -5.12 -4.03
C THR A 186 -14.44 -5.18 -5.13
N ALA A 187 -13.49 -4.24 -5.16
CA ALA A 187 -12.27 -4.44 -5.93
C ALA A 187 -11.65 -5.78 -5.53
N THR A 188 -11.39 -6.64 -6.51
CA THR A 188 -10.99 -8.04 -6.27
C THR A 188 -9.75 -8.36 -7.07
N THR A 189 -8.71 -8.86 -6.40
CA THR A 189 -7.52 -9.44 -7.03
C THR A 189 -7.64 -10.95 -6.98
N ALA A 190 -7.59 -11.59 -8.15
CA ALA A 190 -7.70 -13.02 -8.29
C ALA A 190 -6.48 -13.60 -9.02
N LEU A 191 -6.14 -14.84 -8.72
CA LEU A 191 -5.15 -15.61 -9.48
C LEU A 191 -5.86 -16.69 -10.27
N SER A 192 -5.65 -16.73 -11.58
CA SER A 192 -6.25 -17.72 -12.47
C SER A 192 -5.20 -18.70 -12.99
N LEU A 193 -5.56 -19.98 -13.08
CA LEU A 193 -4.76 -21.00 -13.75
C LEU A 193 -5.62 -21.66 -14.82
N SER A 194 -5.19 -21.58 -16.08
CA SER A 194 -5.90 -22.24 -17.17
C SER A 194 -5.69 -23.75 -17.14
N ARG A 195 -6.69 -24.49 -17.62
CA ARG A 195 -6.60 -25.94 -17.81
C ARG A 195 -5.49 -26.31 -18.79
N ALA A 196 -5.22 -25.47 -19.78
CA ALA A 196 -4.14 -25.68 -20.75
C ALA A 196 -2.77 -25.62 -20.06
N ASP A 197 -2.53 -24.60 -19.23
CA ASP A 197 -1.28 -24.46 -18.48
C ASP A 197 -1.09 -25.60 -17.47
N PHE A 198 -2.17 -26.02 -16.80
CA PHE A 198 -2.13 -27.18 -15.91
C PHE A 198 -1.79 -28.49 -16.67
N GLN A 199 -2.37 -28.69 -17.85
CA GLN A 199 -2.08 -29.87 -18.68
C GLN A 199 -0.66 -29.86 -19.23
N GLU A 200 -0.14 -28.69 -19.60
CA GLU A 200 1.26 -28.52 -20.02
C GLU A 200 2.21 -28.95 -18.89
N LEU A 201 1.94 -28.47 -17.67
CA LEU A 201 2.77 -28.79 -16.50
C LEU A 201 2.67 -30.26 -16.11
N MET A 202 1.48 -30.88 -16.20
CA MET A 202 1.34 -32.35 -16.07
C MET A 202 2.12 -33.11 -17.15
N GLY A 203 2.28 -32.56 -18.35
CA GLY A 203 3.10 -33.15 -19.40
C GLY A 203 4.60 -33.10 -19.08
N GLN A 204 5.03 -32.10 -18.30
CA GLN A 204 6.42 -31.86 -17.92
C GLN A 204 6.82 -32.52 -16.59
N SER A 205 5.86 -32.75 -15.69
CA SER A 205 6.07 -33.36 -14.38
C SER A 205 5.42 -34.75 -14.30
N GLU A 206 6.26 -35.78 -14.19
CA GLU A 206 5.80 -37.16 -13.99
C GLU A 206 5.07 -37.34 -12.64
N SER A 207 5.61 -36.75 -11.57
CA SER A 207 5.02 -36.82 -10.22
C SER A 207 3.60 -36.24 -10.19
N LEU A 208 3.38 -35.07 -10.78
CA LEU A 208 2.07 -34.42 -10.83
C LEU A 208 1.08 -35.24 -11.66
N ARG A 209 1.52 -35.76 -12.82
CA ARG A 209 0.69 -36.59 -13.71
C ARG A 209 0.21 -37.85 -13.00
N GLU A 210 1.10 -38.56 -12.31
CA GLU A 210 0.76 -39.78 -11.56
C GLU A 210 -0.21 -39.47 -10.41
N HIS A 211 0.03 -38.39 -9.66
CA HIS A 211 -0.84 -37.98 -8.56
C HIS A 211 -2.26 -37.67 -9.03
N VAL A 212 -2.40 -36.86 -10.08
CA VAL A 212 -3.70 -36.48 -10.66
C VAL A 212 -4.41 -37.71 -11.22
N ALA A 213 -3.69 -38.63 -11.87
CA ALA A 213 -4.27 -39.87 -12.37
C ALA A 213 -4.78 -40.76 -11.22
N ALA A 214 -4.03 -40.87 -10.12
CA ALA A 214 -4.43 -41.63 -8.94
C ALA A 214 -5.67 -41.03 -8.26
N GLN A 215 -5.73 -39.70 -8.10
CA GLN A 215 -6.91 -39.01 -7.57
C GLN A 215 -8.15 -39.17 -8.47
N ARG A 216 -7.98 -39.09 -9.79
CA ARG A 216 -9.08 -39.32 -10.75
C ARG A 216 -9.59 -40.76 -10.71
N ALA A 217 -8.69 -41.73 -10.61
CA ALA A 217 -9.02 -43.15 -10.48
C ALA A 217 -9.71 -43.47 -9.12
N GLY A 218 -9.47 -42.64 -8.10
CA GLY A 218 -10.01 -42.77 -6.74
C GLY A 218 -11.43 -42.26 -6.53
N HIS A 219 -12.36 -42.37 -7.49
CA HIS A 219 -13.74 -41.95 -7.28
C HIS A 219 -14.48 -42.83 -6.25
N ARG A 220 -14.66 -42.22 -5.07
CA ARG A 220 -15.56 -42.53 -3.94
C ARG A 220 -15.04 -43.58 -2.94
N PRO A 221 -14.63 -43.20 -1.70
CA PRO A 221 -14.58 -44.17 -0.62
C PRO A 221 -15.97 -44.79 -0.44
N PRO A 222 -16.08 -46.11 -0.22
CA PRO A 222 -17.36 -46.77 -0.03
C PRO A 222 -18.04 -46.22 1.24
N HIS A 223 -19.13 -45.48 1.05
CA HIS A 223 -20.09 -45.21 2.12
C HIS A 223 -20.89 -46.48 2.41
N ASN A 224 -21.13 -46.77 3.68
CA ASN A 224 -22.10 -47.78 4.11
C ASN A 224 -23.53 -47.28 3.87
N LYS A 225 -24.54 -48.16 3.99
CA LYS A 225 -25.96 -47.92 3.62
C LYS A 225 -26.67 -46.74 4.34
N LEU A 226 -25.98 -46.00 5.21
CA LEU A 226 -26.47 -44.82 5.94
C LEU A 226 -25.71 -43.52 5.61
N GLY A 227 -24.75 -43.53 4.68
CA GLY A 227 -24.11 -42.30 4.16
C GLY A 227 -23.03 -41.68 5.04
N GLU A 228 -22.54 -42.36 6.08
CA GLU A 228 -21.46 -41.87 6.94
C GLU A 228 -20.08 -42.22 6.35
N ALA A 229 -19.08 -41.37 6.58
CA ALA A 229 -17.69 -41.66 6.26
C ALA A 229 -17.11 -42.65 7.31
N ALA A 230 -16.35 -43.65 6.86
CA ALA A 230 -15.70 -44.59 7.77
C ALA A 230 -14.65 -43.85 8.63
N ILE A 231 -14.96 -43.70 9.93
CA ILE A 231 -14.02 -43.19 10.92
C ILE A 231 -13.04 -44.34 11.25
N ALA A 232 -11.78 -44.20 10.83
CA ALA A 232 -10.70 -44.99 11.39
C ALA A 232 -10.42 -44.49 12.82
N ILE A 233 -11.03 -45.15 13.80
CA ILE A 233 -10.70 -44.96 15.22
C ILE A 233 -9.41 -45.74 15.48
N THR A 234 -8.28 -45.05 15.45
CA THR A 234 -7.03 -45.55 16.05
C THR A 234 -6.90 -44.94 17.43
N SER A 235 -7.40 -45.63 18.44
CA SER A 235 -7.12 -45.34 19.85
C SER A 235 -6.13 -46.38 20.37
N GLY A 236 -4.86 -45.99 20.43
CA GLY A 236 -3.79 -46.81 20.98
C GLY A 236 -2.60 -45.93 21.38
N HIS A 237 -2.64 -45.39 22.60
CA HIS A 237 -1.46 -44.78 23.22
C HIS A 237 -0.61 -45.87 23.87
N TYR A 238 0.47 -46.28 23.19
CA TYR A 238 1.65 -46.87 23.81
C TYR A 238 2.89 -46.44 23.02
N GLY A 239 3.73 -45.59 23.64
CA GLY A 239 5.02 -45.16 23.11
C GLY A 239 5.45 -43.82 23.70
N GLU A 240 6.73 -43.69 24.07
CA GLU A 240 7.36 -42.39 24.26
C GLU A 240 7.24 -41.62 22.94
N PRO A 241 6.53 -40.49 22.87
CA PRO A 241 6.37 -39.78 21.61
C PRO A 241 7.74 -39.35 21.11
N LEU A 242 8.04 -39.65 19.85
CA LEU A 242 9.03 -38.89 19.11
C LEU A 242 8.58 -37.44 19.22
N LEU A 243 9.33 -36.63 19.99
CA LEU A 243 9.15 -35.20 20.01
C LEU A 243 9.35 -34.76 18.56
N ASP A 244 8.31 -34.19 17.94
CA ASP A 244 8.44 -33.53 16.65
C ASP A 244 9.64 -32.58 16.75
N GLY A 245 10.65 -32.81 15.91
CA GLY A 245 11.80 -31.94 15.82
C GLY A 245 11.28 -30.57 15.40
N THR A 246 11.13 -29.66 16.36
CA THR A 246 10.66 -28.30 16.12
C THR A 246 11.82 -27.47 15.59
N PHE A 247 12.28 -27.79 14.39
CA PHE A 247 13.07 -26.84 13.62
C PHE A 247 12.12 -25.77 13.07
N VAL A 248 12.60 -24.53 13.02
CA VAL A 248 11.85 -23.40 12.50
C VAL A 248 12.34 -23.16 11.09
N ASP A 249 11.50 -23.41 10.10
CA ASP A 249 11.82 -23.11 8.71
C ASP A 249 11.81 -21.61 8.44
N TYR A 250 12.79 -21.19 7.64
CA TYR A 250 12.91 -19.84 7.12
C TYR A 250 12.30 -19.77 5.72
N GLU A 251 11.79 -18.59 5.36
CA GLU A 251 11.37 -18.30 4.00
C GLU A 251 12.55 -18.47 3.02
N THR A 252 12.37 -19.29 1.99
CA THR A 252 13.42 -19.66 1.02
C THR A 252 13.73 -18.56 0.02
N SER A 253 12.78 -17.64 -0.20
CA SER A 253 12.91 -16.45 -1.05
C SER A 253 12.63 -15.17 -0.25
N PRO A 254 13.53 -14.77 0.68
CA PRO A 254 13.31 -13.61 1.53
C PRO A 254 13.26 -12.33 0.70
N ARG A 255 12.41 -11.41 1.14
CA ARG A 255 12.23 -10.14 0.42
C ARG A 255 13.41 -9.21 0.60
N GLU A 256 13.91 -8.68 -0.51
CA GLU A 256 14.95 -7.65 -0.56
C GLU A 256 14.35 -6.29 -0.92
N TYR A 257 14.77 -5.26 -0.19
CA TYR A 257 14.38 -3.87 -0.39
C TYR A 257 15.60 -3.07 -0.83
N ASP A 258 15.63 -2.68 -2.09
CA ASP A 258 16.64 -1.77 -2.61
C ASP A 258 16.32 -0.33 -2.22
N LEU A 259 17.38 0.47 -2.02
CA LEU A 259 17.26 1.91 -1.89
C LEU A 259 16.86 2.52 -3.22
N SER A 260 15.69 3.17 -3.24
CA SER A 260 15.28 4.01 -4.35
C SER A 260 15.99 5.36 -4.29
N VAL A 261 16.03 6.07 -5.42
CA VAL A 261 16.66 7.39 -5.52
C VAL A 261 15.70 8.41 -6.11
N ALA A 262 15.58 9.56 -5.44
CA ALA A 262 15.01 10.77 -6.02
C ALA A 262 16.16 11.74 -6.33
N GLN A 263 16.22 12.25 -7.56
CA GLN A 263 17.26 13.18 -7.98
C GLN A 263 16.69 14.38 -8.71
N THR A 264 17.37 15.51 -8.58
CA THR A 264 17.06 16.72 -9.33
C THR A 264 18.33 17.54 -9.56
N VAL A 265 18.35 18.34 -10.63
CA VAL A 265 19.46 19.22 -10.96
C VAL A 265 19.06 20.65 -10.64
N LEU A 266 19.72 21.24 -9.65
CA LEU A 266 19.60 22.66 -9.34
C LEU A 266 20.54 23.47 -10.25
N ARG A 267 19.96 24.44 -10.96
CA ARG A 267 20.69 25.32 -11.89
C ARG A 267 20.61 26.76 -11.43
N ILE A 268 21.76 27.43 -11.33
CA ILE A 268 21.85 28.82 -10.88
C ILE A 268 22.86 29.55 -11.76
N HIS A 269 22.46 30.69 -12.32
CA HIS A 269 23.40 31.54 -13.05
C HIS A 269 24.45 32.10 -12.08
N SER A 270 25.74 31.95 -12.42
CA SER A 270 26.89 32.46 -11.66
C SER A 270 26.72 33.92 -11.20
N ARG A 271 26.41 34.84 -12.11
CA ARG A 271 26.09 36.25 -11.81
C ARG A 271 25.09 36.42 -10.67
N VAL A 272 24.06 35.57 -10.59
CA VAL A 272 23.06 35.65 -9.52
C VAL A 272 23.65 35.19 -8.19
N ALA A 273 24.40 34.09 -8.23
CA ALA A 273 25.15 33.58 -7.09
C ALA A 273 26.29 34.51 -6.64
N ASP A 274 26.77 35.44 -7.48
CA ASP A 274 27.86 36.36 -7.13
C ASP A 274 27.33 37.72 -6.66
N LEU A 275 26.37 38.31 -7.39
CA LEU A 275 25.93 39.70 -7.18
C LEU A 275 24.72 39.84 -6.26
N TYR A 276 23.85 38.83 -6.16
CA TYR A 276 22.56 38.94 -5.48
C TYR A 276 22.46 38.14 -4.17
N ASN A 277 23.56 38.06 -3.41
CA ASN A 277 23.66 37.27 -2.18
C ASN A 277 23.30 37.97 -0.88
N GLN A 278 22.91 39.25 -0.92
CA GLN A 278 22.53 39.98 0.28
C GLN A 278 21.05 40.41 0.24
N PRO A 279 20.32 40.25 1.36
CA PRO A 279 20.77 39.75 2.66
C PRO A 279 20.86 38.20 2.72
N MET A 280 20.51 37.48 1.66
CA MET A 280 20.41 36.02 1.65
C MET A 280 21.18 35.41 0.49
N ASN A 281 21.97 34.37 0.77
CA ASN A 281 22.68 33.62 -0.25
C ASN A 281 21.71 32.87 -1.17
N GLN A 282 21.74 33.15 -2.47
CA GLN A 282 20.78 32.60 -3.43
C GLN A 282 20.94 31.09 -3.59
N THR A 283 22.18 30.61 -3.67
CA THR A 283 22.50 29.18 -3.79
C THR A 283 21.96 28.38 -2.62
N HIS A 284 22.19 28.85 -1.39
CA HIS A 284 21.66 28.22 -0.19
C HIS A 284 20.12 28.18 -0.23
N GLN A 285 19.46 29.30 -0.54
CA GLN A 285 18.00 29.35 -0.52
C GLN A 285 17.37 28.47 -1.59
N GLN A 286 17.93 28.43 -2.80
CA GLN A 286 17.47 27.54 -3.87
C GLN A 286 17.70 26.08 -3.52
N LEU A 287 18.86 25.74 -2.95
CA LEU A 287 19.15 24.40 -2.48
C LEU A 287 18.16 23.96 -1.40
N ARG A 288 17.90 24.80 -0.39
CA ARG A 288 16.91 24.52 0.66
C ARG A 288 15.53 24.21 0.08
N LEU A 289 15.03 25.02 -0.85
CA LEU A 289 13.73 24.80 -1.49
C LEU A 289 13.71 23.51 -2.31
N THR A 290 14.83 23.18 -2.95
CA THR A 290 14.99 21.94 -3.73
C THR A 290 14.98 20.72 -2.82
N VAL A 291 15.67 20.79 -1.68
CA VAL A 291 15.65 19.74 -0.65
C VAL A 291 14.23 19.55 -0.10
N GLU A 292 13.51 20.63 0.20
CA GLU A 292 12.11 20.55 0.65
C GLU A 292 11.23 19.83 -0.39
N ALA A 293 11.32 20.20 -1.67
CA ALA A 293 10.61 19.52 -2.75
C ALA A 293 10.98 18.03 -2.88
N LEU A 294 12.25 17.70 -2.70
CA LEU A 294 12.75 16.33 -2.75
C LEU A 294 12.20 15.49 -1.59
N ARG A 295 12.12 16.05 -0.39
CA ARG A 295 11.52 15.38 0.79
C ARG A 295 10.01 15.20 0.63
N GLU A 296 9.31 16.14 0.01
CA GLU A 296 7.89 15.97 -0.34
C GLU A 296 7.69 14.83 -1.35
N ARG A 297 8.59 14.68 -2.32
CA ARG A 297 8.60 13.56 -3.26
C ARG A 297 8.93 12.24 -2.57
N GLN A 298 9.90 12.25 -1.66
CA GLN A 298 10.28 11.09 -0.84
C GLN A 298 9.08 10.55 -0.05
N GLU A 299 8.37 11.40 0.70
CA GLU A 299 7.19 10.96 1.45
C GLU A 299 6.10 10.40 0.52
N HIS A 300 5.91 11.01 -0.65
CA HIS A 300 4.95 10.51 -1.63
C HIS A 300 5.29 9.10 -2.12
N GLU A 301 6.55 8.84 -2.46
CA GLU A 301 7.00 7.52 -2.91
C GLU A 301 6.92 6.48 -1.78
N MET A 302 7.29 6.84 -0.55
CA MET A 302 7.17 5.93 0.59
C MET A 302 5.72 5.52 0.89
N ILE A 303 4.73 6.32 0.48
CA ILE A 303 3.31 5.97 0.60
C ILE A 303 2.82 5.21 -0.64
N ASN A 304 3.15 5.68 -1.84
CA ASN A 304 2.45 5.31 -3.08
C ASN A 304 3.27 4.48 -4.07
N ASN A 305 4.59 4.33 -3.88
CA ASN A 305 5.40 3.52 -4.78
C ASN A 305 4.87 2.07 -4.78
N ARG A 306 4.83 1.41 -5.94
CA ARG A 306 4.31 0.03 -6.07
C ARG A 306 5.27 -0.99 -5.49
N GLU A 307 6.57 -0.79 -5.66
CA GLU A 307 7.61 -1.72 -5.24
C GLU A 307 7.78 -1.74 -3.73
N PHE A 308 7.90 -0.57 -3.08
CA PHE A 308 8.17 -0.48 -1.63
C PHE A 308 7.16 0.36 -0.84
N GLY A 309 6.30 1.14 -1.49
CA GLY A 309 5.38 2.05 -0.81
C GLY A 309 4.35 1.34 0.08
N LEU A 310 4.02 1.96 1.22
CA LEU A 310 3.20 1.34 2.27
C LEU A 310 1.81 0.90 1.78
N LEU A 311 1.14 1.70 0.95
CA LEU A 311 -0.20 1.37 0.46
C LEU A 311 -0.23 0.13 -0.45
N HIS A 312 0.87 -0.18 -1.15
CA HIS A 312 0.94 -1.34 -2.05
C HIS A 312 1.54 -2.56 -1.35
N ASN A 313 2.32 -2.36 -0.29
CA ASN A 313 3.05 -3.42 0.41
C ASN A 313 2.40 -3.86 1.73
N THR A 314 1.15 -3.46 1.96
CA THR A 314 0.33 -4.01 3.04
C THR A 314 -0.17 -5.40 2.63
N ASP A 315 0.00 -6.36 3.53
CA ASP A 315 -0.51 -7.72 3.41
C ASP A 315 -2.04 -7.72 3.22
N LEU A 316 -2.55 -8.60 2.37
CA LEU A 316 -3.97 -8.66 2.01
C LEU A 316 -4.86 -8.90 3.24
N ARG A 317 -4.40 -9.73 4.20
CA ARG A 317 -5.13 -10.01 5.45
C ARG A 317 -5.20 -8.81 6.40
N GLN A 318 -4.36 -7.80 6.17
CA GLN A 318 -4.30 -6.56 6.96
C GLN A 318 -5.00 -5.39 6.27
N ARG A 319 -5.65 -5.64 5.13
CA ARG A 319 -6.55 -4.70 4.45
C ARG A 319 -7.98 -4.96 4.91
N ILE A 320 -8.58 -3.92 5.49
CA ILE A 320 -9.92 -3.98 6.06
C ILE A 320 -10.78 -2.97 5.31
N GLN A 321 -12.05 -3.31 5.11
CA GLN A 321 -13.01 -2.41 4.48
C GLN A 321 -13.90 -1.76 5.54
N THR A 322 -14.32 -0.53 5.30
CA THR A 322 -15.31 0.13 6.19
C THR A 322 -16.64 -0.60 6.16
N ARG A 323 -17.32 -0.65 7.31
CA ARG A 323 -18.63 -1.32 7.43
C ARG A 323 -19.75 -0.56 6.72
N THR A 324 -19.68 0.77 6.72
CA THR A 324 -20.76 1.64 6.25
C THR A 324 -20.31 2.70 5.24
N GLY A 325 -19.05 2.68 4.79
CA GLY A 325 -18.46 3.71 3.93
C GLY A 325 -17.58 4.72 4.71
N PRO A 326 -18.16 5.63 5.51
CA PRO A 326 -17.39 6.55 6.34
C PRO A 326 -16.60 5.83 7.45
N PRO A 327 -15.45 6.38 7.90
CA PRO A 327 -14.64 5.77 8.95
C PRO A 327 -15.30 5.96 10.31
N THR A 328 -15.82 4.88 10.89
CA THR A 328 -16.43 4.89 12.22
C THR A 328 -15.41 4.56 13.32
N PRO A 329 -15.72 4.90 14.58
CA PRO A 329 -15.00 4.40 15.75
C PRO A 329 -14.75 2.88 15.74
N ASP A 330 -15.73 2.11 15.30
CA ASP A 330 -15.64 0.64 15.25
C ASP A 330 -14.66 0.18 14.17
N ASP A 331 -14.62 0.84 13.01
CA ASP A 331 -13.63 0.55 11.96
C ASP A 331 -12.20 0.86 12.43
N MET A 332 -12.02 1.94 13.21
CA MET A 332 -10.74 2.29 13.82
C MET A 332 -10.31 1.32 14.92
N ASP A 333 -11.24 0.87 15.75
CA ASP A 333 -11.00 -0.16 16.77
C ASP A 333 -10.69 -1.52 16.10
N GLU A 334 -11.36 -1.87 14.98
CA GLU A 334 -11.03 -3.06 14.19
C GLU A 334 -9.61 -2.97 13.63
N LEU A 335 -9.24 -1.84 13.00
CA LEU A 335 -7.90 -1.61 12.47
C LEU A 335 -6.82 -1.65 13.58
N LEU A 336 -7.13 -1.15 14.76
CA LEU A 336 -6.25 -1.22 15.93
C LEU A 336 -6.08 -2.67 16.42
N SER A 337 -7.16 -3.44 16.49
CA SER A 337 -7.20 -4.78 17.08
C SER A 337 -6.40 -5.83 16.32
N ARG A 338 -6.20 -5.65 15.01
CA ARG A 338 -5.42 -6.57 14.17
C ARG A 338 -3.93 -6.60 14.52
N ARG A 339 -3.45 -5.63 15.30
CA ARG A 339 -2.02 -5.43 15.53
C ARG A 339 -1.71 -5.10 16.98
N ARG A 340 -0.67 -5.73 17.52
CA ARG A 340 -0.10 -5.28 18.80
C ARG A 340 0.70 -3.99 18.60
N ARG A 341 0.74 -3.15 19.64
CA ARG A 341 1.60 -1.94 19.74
C ARG A 341 1.53 -1.04 18.50
N THR A 342 0.32 -0.65 18.10
CA THR A 342 0.17 0.41 17.10
C THR A 342 0.71 1.72 17.64
N ASN A 343 1.69 2.32 16.96
CA ASN A 343 2.30 3.58 17.37
C ASN A 343 1.60 4.79 16.76
N ILE A 344 1.17 4.71 15.50
CA ILE A 344 0.56 5.84 14.78
C ILE A 344 -0.55 5.38 13.83
N PHE A 345 -1.56 6.24 13.63
CA PHE A 345 -2.42 6.25 12.45
C PHE A 345 -1.94 7.34 11.49
N LEU A 346 -2.02 7.08 10.19
CA LEU A 346 -1.70 8.04 9.14
C LEU A 346 -2.87 8.11 8.16
N ALA A 347 -3.43 9.31 7.97
CA ALA A 347 -4.61 9.49 7.13
C ALA A 347 -4.59 10.85 6.41
N HIS A 348 -5.29 10.94 5.29
CA HIS A 348 -5.48 12.22 4.63
C HIS A 348 -6.25 13.18 5.56
N PRO A 349 -5.93 14.49 5.63
CA PRO A 349 -6.60 15.44 6.53
C PRO A 349 -8.14 15.45 6.40
N ARG A 350 -8.66 15.29 5.19
CA ARG A 350 -10.11 15.16 4.93
C ARG A 350 -10.71 13.88 5.53
N THR A 351 -9.96 12.78 5.54
CA THR A 351 -10.34 11.51 6.16
C THR A 351 -10.35 11.63 7.68
N ILE A 352 -9.36 12.31 8.27
CA ILE A 352 -9.33 12.63 9.71
C ILE A 352 -10.57 13.46 10.09
N ALA A 353 -10.93 14.46 9.28
CA ALA A 353 -12.13 15.24 9.49
C ALA A 353 -13.42 14.38 9.38
N ALA A 354 -13.48 13.43 8.43
CA ALA A 354 -14.59 12.51 8.30
C ALA A 354 -14.75 11.62 9.55
N PHE A 355 -13.65 11.09 10.06
CA PHE A 355 -13.64 10.33 11.32
C PHE A 355 -14.11 11.19 12.51
N GLY A 356 -13.64 12.43 12.60
CA GLY A 356 -14.10 13.38 13.62
C GLY A 356 -15.61 13.65 13.55
N ARG A 357 -16.20 13.74 12.35
CA ARG A 357 -17.66 13.87 12.18
C ARG A 357 -18.41 12.63 12.66
N GLU A 358 -17.91 11.43 12.34
CA GLU A 358 -18.51 10.17 12.80
C GLU A 358 -18.41 9.98 14.32
N CYS A 359 -17.33 10.47 14.95
CA CYS A 359 -17.20 10.55 16.40
C CYS A 359 -18.21 11.52 17.00
N ASN A 360 -18.27 12.75 16.50
CA ASN A 360 -19.21 13.78 16.98
C ASN A 360 -20.67 13.33 16.87
N LYS A 361 -21.04 12.65 15.77
CA LYS A 361 -22.39 12.09 15.57
C LYS A 361 -22.77 11.07 16.66
N ARG A 362 -21.78 10.40 17.25
CA ARG A 362 -21.93 9.43 18.35
C ARG A 362 -21.68 10.05 19.73
N GLY A 363 -21.45 11.36 19.82
CA GLY A 363 -21.13 12.05 21.07
C GLY A 363 -19.73 11.69 21.62
N LEU A 364 -18.83 11.22 20.77
CA LEU A 364 -17.47 10.85 21.12
C LEU A 364 -16.51 11.96 20.71
N TYR A 365 -15.58 12.30 21.60
CA TYR A 365 -14.52 13.27 21.36
C TYR A 365 -13.17 12.55 21.50
N PRO A 366 -12.41 12.40 20.40
CA PRO A 366 -11.09 11.77 20.46
C PRO A 366 -10.17 12.54 21.42
N ASP A 367 -9.36 11.81 22.20
CA ASP A 367 -8.37 12.39 23.09
C ASP A 367 -7.27 13.12 22.29
N THR A 368 -6.43 13.89 22.98
CA THR A 368 -5.23 14.48 22.37
C THR A 368 -3.97 13.94 23.03
N VAL A 369 -2.94 13.75 22.21
CA VAL A 369 -1.59 13.34 22.66
C VAL A 369 -0.59 14.40 22.22
N GLU A 370 0.35 14.72 23.11
CA GLU A 370 1.46 15.61 22.78
C GLU A 370 2.55 14.83 22.02
N LEU A 371 2.83 15.25 20.79
CA LEU A 371 3.83 14.61 19.93
C LEU A 371 4.68 15.70 19.27
N ASN A 372 6.00 15.67 19.53
CA ASN A 372 6.96 16.66 19.01
C ASN A 372 6.54 18.11 19.27
N GLY A 373 5.96 18.40 20.44
CA GLY A 373 5.47 19.72 20.83
C GLY A 373 4.14 20.15 20.21
N HIS A 374 3.43 19.23 19.56
CA HIS A 374 2.10 19.47 18.98
C HIS A 374 1.04 18.62 19.67
N ALA A 375 -0.13 19.21 19.95
CA ALA A 375 -1.31 18.47 20.40
C ALA A 375 -1.99 17.83 19.18
N ILE A 376 -1.95 16.51 19.09
CA ILE A 376 -2.47 15.73 17.96
C ILE A 376 -3.70 14.93 18.41
N PRO A 377 -4.80 14.91 17.62
CA PRO A 377 -5.93 14.02 17.90
C PRO A 377 -5.49 12.55 17.94
N ALA A 378 -6.01 11.80 18.91
CA ALA A 378 -5.65 10.41 19.13
C ALA A 378 -6.89 9.55 19.31
N TRP A 379 -6.79 8.30 18.87
CA TRP A 379 -7.79 7.28 19.09
C TRP A 379 -7.20 6.19 19.97
N ARG A 380 -7.80 5.96 21.15
CA ARG A 380 -7.30 4.98 22.14
C ARG A 380 -5.82 5.19 22.51
N GLY A 381 -5.39 6.44 22.62
CA GLY A 381 -4.00 6.81 22.93
C GLY A 381 -3.03 6.75 21.75
N VAL A 382 -3.48 6.37 20.55
CA VAL A 382 -2.66 6.35 19.34
C VAL A 382 -2.92 7.63 18.52
N PRO A 383 -1.90 8.45 18.21
CA PRO A 383 -2.06 9.68 17.45
C PRO A 383 -2.49 9.41 15.99
N VAL A 384 -3.39 10.25 15.49
CA VAL A 384 -3.88 10.26 14.11
C VAL A 384 -3.22 11.41 13.35
N LEU A 385 -2.21 11.06 12.55
CA LEU A 385 -1.32 12.02 11.91
C LEU A 385 -1.78 12.34 10.47
N PRO A 386 -1.80 13.63 10.09
CA PRO A 386 -2.18 14.03 8.74
C PRO A 386 -1.06 13.72 7.73
N CYS A 387 -1.42 13.07 6.63
CA CYS A 387 -0.57 12.88 5.46
C CYS A 387 -1.35 13.19 4.18
N ASN A 388 -1.00 14.29 3.51
CA ASN A 388 -1.65 14.68 2.24
C ASN A 388 -1.17 13.84 1.03
N LYS A 389 -0.25 12.90 1.23
CA LYS A 389 0.24 12.00 0.17
C LYS A 389 -0.61 10.75 -0.01
N ILE A 390 -1.49 10.45 0.94
CA ILE A 390 -2.49 9.38 0.79
C ILE A 390 -3.54 9.87 -0.21
N PRO A 391 -3.79 9.14 -1.30
CA PRO A 391 -4.63 9.61 -2.39
C PRO A 391 -6.10 9.68 -1.98
N ILE A 392 -6.82 10.60 -2.61
CA ILE A 392 -8.28 10.62 -2.64
C ILE A 392 -8.71 10.21 -4.04
N SER A 393 -9.53 9.18 -4.13
CA SER A 393 -10.07 8.67 -5.39
C SER A 393 -11.08 9.65 -6.01
N LYS A 394 -11.40 9.46 -7.29
CA LYS A 394 -12.45 10.22 -7.98
C LYS A 394 -13.84 10.04 -7.32
N THR A 395 -14.07 8.88 -6.71
CA THR A 395 -15.29 8.55 -5.94
C THR A 395 -15.26 9.09 -4.51
N ARG A 396 -14.29 9.95 -4.16
CA ARG A 396 -14.13 10.58 -2.84
C ARG A 396 -13.93 9.55 -1.71
N THR A 397 -13.23 8.47 -2.02
CA THR A 397 -12.73 7.53 -1.02
C THR A 397 -11.23 7.71 -0.81
N SER A 398 -10.73 7.31 0.36
CA SER A 398 -9.32 7.35 0.71
C SER A 398 -8.98 6.15 1.61
N SER A 399 -7.82 6.18 2.25
CA SER A 399 -7.36 5.11 3.13
C SER A 399 -6.86 5.66 4.47
N ILE A 400 -6.90 4.82 5.50
CA ILE A 400 -6.25 5.08 6.79
C ILE A 400 -5.21 3.98 7.00
N LEU A 401 -3.95 4.37 7.10
CA LEU A 401 -2.87 3.47 7.49
C LEU A 401 -2.78 3.46 9.01
N ALA A 402 -2.41 2.32 9.57
CA ALA A 402 -1.92 2.32 10.93
C ALA A 402 -0.66 1.45 11.00
N MET A 403 0.27 1.82 11.88
CA MET A 403 1.61 1.24 11.89
C MET A 403 2.13 0.96 13.29
N ARG A 404 2.75 -0.21 13.47
CA ARG A 404 3.78 -0.47 14.47
C ARG A 404 5.13 -0.04 13.87
N LEU A 405 5.98 0.63 14.63
CA LEU A 405 7.23 1.23 14.14
C LEU A 405 8.45 0.58 14.80
N GLY A 406 9.57 0.56 14.09
CA GLY A 406 10.88 0.21 14.64
C GLY A 406 11.29 -1.25 14.44
N GLU A 407 12.60 -1.48 14.40
CA GLU A 407 13.17 -2.79 14.11
C GLU A 407 12.99 -3.77 15.27
N GLU A 408 13.23 -3.33 16.50
CA GLU A 408 13.10 -4.14 17.72
C GLU A 408 11.67 -4.66 17.93
N ASP A 409 10.68 -3.86 17.56
CA ASP A 409 9.26 -4.22 17.65
C ASP A 409 8.77 -5.01 16.42
N GLN A 410 9.64 -5.30 15.45
CA GLN A 410 9.28 -5.89 14.16
C GLN A 410 8.18 -5.05 13.49
N GLY A 411 8.42 -3.75 13.39
CA GLY A 411 7.50 -2.76 12.85
C GLY A 411 7.83 -2.37 11.40
N VAL A 412 7.37 -1.18 11.03
CA VAL A 412 7.75 -0.48 9.81
C VAL A 412 8.99 0.36 10.09
N ILE A 413 9.96 0.31 9.18
CA ILE A 413 11.22 1.07 9.26
C ILE A 413 11.48 1.82 7.96
N GLY A 414 12.09 3.00 8.08
CA GLY A 414 12.67 3.71 6.94
C GLY A 414 14.09 3.21 6.68
N LEU A 415 14.48 3.11 5.42
CA LEU A 415 15.81 2.69 5.01
C LEU A 415 16.54 3.87 4.39
N HIS A 416 17.81 4.06 4.74
CA HIS A 416 18.62 5.17 4.26
C HIS A 416 20.11 4.81 4.21
N GLN A 417 20.90 5.54 3.43
CA GLN A 417 22.34 5.37 3.36
C GLN A 417 23.04 6.63 3.83
N THR A 418 23.79 6.53 4.93
CA THR A 418 24.60 7.64 5.46
C THR A 418 26.06 7.49 5.04
N GLY A 419 26.83 8.57 5.10
CA GLY A 419 28.24 8.57 4.70
C GLY A 419 28.44 8.62 3.19
N LEU A 420 27.48 9.21 2.47
CA LEU A 420 27.59 9.44 1.02
C LEU A 420 28.69 10.48 0.72
N PRO A 421 29.35 10.40 -0.44
CA PRO A 421 30.19 11.51 -0.92
C PRO A 421 29.35 12.78 -1.06
N ASP A 422 29.88 13.91 -0.62
CA ASP A 422 29.19 15.21 -0.65
C ASP A 422 27.81 15.19 0.08
N GLU A 423 27.71 14.42 1.18
CA GLU A 423 26.51 14.35 2.02
C GLU A 423 26.22 15.71 2.67
N TYR A 424 25.01 16.21 2.44
CA TYR A 424 24.51 17.47 2.99
C TYR A 424 23.65 17.23 4.24
N GLU A 425 22.80 16.21 4.19
CA GLU A 425 21.98 15.69 5.29
C GLU A 425 21.98 14.15 5.19
N PRO A 426 21.62 13.41 6.27
CA PRO A 426 21.52 11.95 6.21
C PRO A 426 20.77 11.47 4.96
N SER A 427 21.47 10.68 4.15
CA SER A 427 20.96 10.10 2.90
C SER A 427 20.56 11.10 1.82
N LEU A 428 21.13 12.31 1.86
CA LEU A 428 20.97 13.35 0.86
C LEU A 428 22.34 13.95 0.50
N SER A 429 22.73 13.80 -0.76
CA SER A 429 24.01 14.31 -1.30
C SER A 429 23.79 15.47 -2.26
N VAL A 430 24.67 16.46 -2.23
CA VAL A 430 24.65 17.62 -3.14
C VAL A 430 25.99 17.72 -3.86
N ARG A 431 26.03 17.29 -5.12
CA ARG A 431 27.27 17.20 -5.90
C ARG A 431 27.35 18.32 -6.94
N PHE A 432 28.45 19.06 -6.96
CA PHE A 432 28.72 20.04 -8.02
C PHE A 432 29.03 19.33 -9.34
N MET A 433 28.33 19.69 -10.41
CA MET A 433 28.47 19.08 -11.74
C MET A 433 29.36 19.87 -12.69
N GLY A 434 29.59 21.16 -12.42
CA GLY A 434 30.31 22.05 -13.32
C GLY A 434 29.56 23.34 -13.61
N ILE A 435 30.17 24.17 -14.46
CA ILE A 435 29.62 25.41 -15.02
C ILE A 435 29.63 25.27 -16.54
N ASP A 436 28.51 25.55 -17.19
CA ASP A 436 28.41 25.50 -18.65
C ASP A 436 28.90 26.78 -19.34
N ASP A 437 28.88 26.79 -20.67
CA ASP A 437 29.27 27.94 -21.50
C ASP A 437 28.34 29.16 -21.34
N GLN A 438 27.17 28.97 -20.75
CA GLN A 438 26.21 30.02 -20.38
C GLN A 438 26.41 30.51 -18.94
N ALA A 439 27.48 30.08 -18.27
CA ALA A 439 27.81 30.42 -16.90
C ALA A 439 26.75 29.98 -15.87
N ILE A 440 26.05 28.87 -16.14
CA ILE A 440 25.09 28.23 -15.23
C ILE A 440 25.82 27.17 -14.41
N ILE A 441 25.80 27.37 -13.08
CA ILE A 441 26.30 26.43 -12.09
C ILE A 441 25.25 25.33 -11.88
N SER A 442 25.65 24.07 -12.02
CA SER A 442 24.76 22.92 -11.84
C SER A 442 25.14 22.10 -10.60
N TYR A 443 24.15 21.77 -9.77
CA TYR A 443 24.28 20.86 -8.63
C TYR A 443 23.32 19.69 -8.79
N LEU A 444 23.81 18.46 -8.66
CA LEU A 444 23.00 17.25 -8.57
C LEU A 444 22.62 17.02 -7.11
N VAL A 445 21.34 17.12 -6.80
CA VAL A 445 20.79 16.82 -5.47
C VAL A 445 20.14 15.44 -5.54
N SER A 446 20.62 14.51 -4.72
CA SER A 446 20.12 13.12 -4.69
C SER A 446 19.73 12.74 -3.27
N ALA A 447 18.59 12.07 -3.10
CA ALA A 447 18.17 11.45 -1.85
C ALA A 447 17.92 9.96 -2.07
N TYR A 448 18.50 9.14 -1.21
CA TYR A 448 18.37 7.68 -1.23
C TYR A 448 17.45 7.25 -0.10
N TYR A 449 16.45 6.43 -0.39
CA TYR A 449 15.49 6.00 0.63
C TYR A 449 14.71 4.77 0.19
N SER A 450 14.19 4.04 1.17
CA SER A 450 13.15 3.03 0.98
C SER A 450 12.35 2.88 2.28
N VAL A 451 11.32 2.04 2.28
CA VAL A 451 10.57 1.68 3.50
C VAL A 451 10.33 0.18 3.50
N ALA A 452 10.52 -0.45 4.66
CA ALA A 452 10.34 -1.89 4.81
C ALA A 452 9.32 -2.19 5.91
N VAL A 453 8.44 -3.15 5.62
CA VAL A 453 7.48 -3.71 6.58
C VAL A 453 8.07 -5.04 7.04
N LEU A 454 8.50 -5.14 8.30
CA LEU A 454 9.28 -6.31 8.73
C LEU A 454 8.44 -7.58 8.86
N VAL A 455 7.18 -7.45 9.29
CA VAL A 455 6.21 -8.55 9.37
C VAL A 455 4.82 -8.07 8.94
N PRO A 456 3.95 -8.97 8.41
CA PRO A 456 2.64 -8.59 7.90
C PRO A 456 1.79 -7.78 8.89
N ASP A 457 1.72 -8.20 10.15
CA ASP A 457 0.92 -7.56 11.21
C ASP A 457 1.48 -6.21 11.71
N ALA A 458 2.57 -5.69 11.12
CA ALA A 458 3.11 -4.37 11.47
C ALA A 458 2.36 -3.22 10.81
N LEU A 459 1.71 -3.48 9.67
CA LEU A 459 1.05 -2.48 8.84
C LEU A 459 -0.37 -2.95 8.52
N GLY A 460 -1.35 -2.07 8.71
CA GLY A 460 -2.73 -2.34 8.29
C GLY A 460 -3.33 -1.13 7.61
N VAL A 461 -4.27 -1.38 6.69
CA VAL A 461 -4.93 -0.36 5.89
C VAL A 461 -6.44 -0.53 6.01
N LEU A 462 -7.14 0.53 6.41
CA LEU A 462 -8.57 0.65 6.21
C LEU A 462 -8.81 1.29 4.83
N GLU A 463 -9.47 0.56 3.95
CA GLU A 463 -9.71 0.91 2.56
C GLU A 463 -11.11 1.45 2.30
N HIS A 464 -11.26 2.07 1.12
CA HIS A 464 -12.52 2.64 0.63
C HIS A 464 -13.23 3.55 1.64
N VAL A 465 -12.44 4.32 2.39
CA VAL A 465 -12.95 5.22 3.43
C VAL A 465 -13.61 6.42 2.78
N GLU A 466 -14.92 6.54 2.91
CA GLU A 466 -15.69 7.65 2.36
C GLU A 466 -15.44 8.93 3.16
N ILE A 467 -14.99 10.00 2.49
CA ILE A 467 -14.59 11.23 3.18
C ILE A 467 -15.74 12.23 3.39
N GLY A 468 -16.99 11.84 3.11
CA GLY A 468 -18.21 12.64 3.26
C GLY A 468 -18.20 13.96 2.47
N HIS A 469 -19.37 14.58 2.36
CA HIS A 469 -19.55 15.88 1.69
C HIS A 469 -19.42 17.06 2.65
#